data_AF-A0A6N8B1V4-F1
#
_entry.id   AF-A0A6N8B1V4-F1
#
_cell.length_a   1.000
_cell.length_b   1.000
_cell.length_c   1.000
_cell.angle_alpha   90.00
_cell.angle_beta   90.00
_cell.angle_gamma   90.00
#
_symmetry.space_group_name_H-M   'P 1'
#
loop_
_entity.id
_entity.type
_entity.pdbx_description
1 polymer ?
#
loop_
_entity_poly.entity_id
_entity_poly.type
_entity_poly.pdbx_seq_one_letter_code
_entity_poly.pdbx_strand_id
1 'polypeptide(L)' 'MNDIPKEVLTKVQKAAEDNRLSCTMARKLADELNVPPKVVGKAADQLNVKIKSCELGCF' A
#
# COMPACT_ATOMS: atom_id res chain seq x y z
N MET A 1 9.48 6.90 16.55
CA MET A 1 8.06 6.84 16.21
C MET A 1 7.94 6.64 14.70
N ASN A 2 7.35 5.54 14.23
CA ASN A 2 7.02 5.38 12.81
C ASN A 2 5.55 5.70 12.65
N ASP A 3 5.22 6.99 12.64
CA ASP A 3 3.88 7.44 12.30
C ASP A 3 3.67 7.12 10.82
N ILE A 4 2.86 6.11 10.55
CA ILE A 4 2.32 5.88 9.21
C ILE A 4 1.40 7.08 8.98
N PRO A 5 1.69 7.96 7.99
CA PRO A 5 0.86 9.13 7.77
C PRO A 5 -0.57 8.66 7.48
N LYS A 6 -1.55 9.27 8.14
CA LYS A 6 -2.97 8.94 7.91
C LYS A 6 -3.34 9.10 6.44
N GLU A 7 -2.68 10.01 5.73
CA GLU A 7 -2.79 10.17 4.27
C GLU A 7 -2.48 8.89 3.50
N VAL A 8 -1.45 8.13 3.90
CA VAL A 8 -1.11 6.84 3.28
C VAL A 8 -2.24 5.84 3.51
N LEU A 9 -2.76 5.75 4.73
CA LEU A 9 -3.88 4.85 5.05
C LEU A 9 -5.12 5.20 4.23
N THR A 10 -5.49 6.47 4.14
CA THR A 10 -6.65 6.91 3.34
C THR A 10 -6.46 6.65 1.85
N LYS A 11 -5.26 6.91 1.31
CA LYS A 11 -4.94 6.66 -0.09
C LYS A 11 -4.95 5.17 -0.43
N VAL A 12 -4.35 4.34 0.44
CA VAL A 12 -4.38 2.87 0.31
C VAL A 12 -5.81 2.36 0.39
N GLN A 13 -6.62 2.84 1.33
CA GLN A 13 -8.02 2.44 1.45
C GLN A 13 -8.86 2.87 0.23
N LYS A 14 -8.63 4.08 -0.31
CA LYS A 14 -9.30 4.54 -1.53
C LYS A 14 -8.87 3.77 -2.78
N ALA A 15 -7.62 3.34 -2.85
CA ALA A 15 -7.08 2.57 -3.95
C ALA A 15 -7.34 1.05 -3.80
N ALA A 16 -7.72 0.59 -2.61
CA ALA A 16 -8.05 -0.79 -2.35
C ALA A 16 -9.50 -1.06 -2.76
N GLU A 17 -9.69 -1.71 -3.90
CA GLU A 17 -10.99 -2.22 -4.32
C GLU A 17 -11.19 -3.60 -3.65
N ASP A 18 -12.27 -3.78 -2.89
CA ASP A 18 -12.60 -5.06 -2.22
C ASP A 18 -11.53 -5.57 -1.22
N ASN A 19 -10.90 -4.66 -0.46
CA ASN A 19 -9.75 -4.98 0.41
C ASN A 19 -8.61 -5.65 -0.38
N ARG A 20 -8.47 -5.34 -1.67
CA ARG A 20 -7.37 -5.82 -2.52
C ARG A 20 -6.65 -4.63 -3.13
N LEU A 21 -5.33 -4.67 -3.07
CA LEU A 21 -4.46 -3.62 -3.61
C LEU A 21 -3.40 -4.26 -4.49
N SER A 22 -3.13 -3.69 -5.66
CA SER A 22 -2.05 -4.18 -6.52
C SER A 22 -0.69 -3.69 -6.03
N CYS A 23 0.39 -4.49 -6.11
CA CYS A 23 1.74 -4.02 -5.74
C CYS A 23 2.13 -2.78 -6.56
N THR A 24 1.75 -2.76 -7.84
CA THR A 24 1.94 -1.63 -8.76
C THR A 24 1.23 -0.37 -8.26
N MET A 25 0.00 -0.49 -7.75
CA MET A 25 -0.73 0.64 -7.14
C MET A 25 -0.12 1.06 -5.80
N ALA A 26 0.27 0.10 -4.96
CA ALA A 26 0.96 0.37 -3.69
C ALA A 26 2.25 1.18 -3.92
N ARG A 27 3.01 0.80 -4.93
CA ARG A 27 4.29 1.42 -5.28
C ARG A 27 4.10 2.78 -5.95
N LYS A 28 3.08 2.94 -6.81
CA LYS A 28 2.68 4.26 -7.34
C LYS A 28 2.29 5.21 -6.22
N LEU A 29 1.44 4.77 -5.29
CA LEU A 29 1.05 5.57 -4.12
C LEU A 29 2.25 5.91 -3.24
N ALA A 30 3.17 4.96 -3.04
CA ALA A 30 4.40 5.20 -2.30
C ALA A 30 5.24 6.31 -2.95
N ASP A 31 5.37 6.26 -4.27
CA ASP A 31 6.14 7.23 -5.07
C ASP A 31 5.48 8.63 -5.05
N GLU A 32 4.16 8.69 -5.26
CA GLU A 32 3.37 9.93 -5.20
C GLU A 32 3.43 10.59 -3.81
N LEU A 33 3.40 9.80 -2.75
CA LEU A 33 3.44 10.27 -1.37
C LEU A 33 4.87 10.44 -0.85
N ASN A 34 5.88 10.14 -1.68
CA ASN A 34 7.29 10.13 -1.33
C ASN A 34 7.60 9.31 -0.05
N VAL A 35 6.84 8.22 0.16
CA VAL A 35 7.01 7.33 1.31
C VAL A 35 7.61 5.99 0.89
N PRO A 36 8.31 5.28 1.78
CA PRO A 36 8.79 3.94 1.49
C PRO A 36 7.62 2.97 1.21
N PRO A 37 7.73 2.06 0.24
CA PRO A 37 6.72 1.01 0.01
C PRO A 37 6.52 0.11 1.25
N LYS A 38 7.50 0.05 2.16
CA LYS A 38 7.38 -0.62 3.46
C LYS A 38 6.33 0.05 4.37
N VAL A 39 6.16 1.37 4.28
CA VAL A 39 5.10 2.12 4.98
C VAL A 39 3.74 1.83 4.38
N VAL A 40 3.66 1.79 3.04
CA VAL A 40 2.42 1.41 2.33
C VAL A 40 2.02 -0.04 2.64
N GLY A 41 2.98 -0.96 2.69
CA GLY A 41 2.75 -2.34 3.09
C GLY A 41 2.22 -2.46 4.53
N LYS A 42 2.82 -1.73 5.49
CA LYS A 42 2.30 -1.65 6.86
C LYS A 42 0.90 -1.04 6.93
N ALA A 43 0.64 0.00 6.14
CA ALA A 43 -0.67 0.63 6.07
C ALA A 43 -1.73 -0.34 5.52
N ALA A 44 -1.41 -1.07 4.45
CA ALA A 44 -2.27 -2.10 3.89
C ALA A 44 -2.53 -3.24 4.88
N ASP A 45 -1.49 -3.71 5.59
CA ASP A 45 -1.59 -4.74 6.62
C ASP A 45 -2.51 -4.32 7.77
N GLN A 46 -2.34 -3.09 8.29
CA GLN A 46 -3.25 -2.51 9.29
C GLN A 46 -4.69 -2.41 8.80
N LEU A 47 -4.90 -2.10 7.52
CA LEU A 47 -6.23 -2.00 6.91
C LEU A 47 -6.81 -3.37 6.50
N ASN A 48 -6.12 -4.48 6.79
CA ASN A 48 -6.50 -5.83 6.33
C ASN A 48 -6.65 -5.93 4.79
N VAL A 49 -5.96 -5.06 4.06
CA VAL A 49 -5.94 -5.03 2.60
C VAL A 49 -4.93 -6.06 2.09
N LYS A 50 -5.41 -7.05 1.33
CA LYS A 50 -4.54 -8.03 0.68
C LYS A 50 -3.87 -7.43 -0.53
N ILE A 51 -2.54 -7.34 -0.49
CA ILE A 51 -1.75 -6.97 -1.66
C ILE A 51 -1.71 -8.18 -2.61
N LYS A 52 -2.53 -8.16 -3.67
CA LYS A 52 -2.48 -9.14 -4.77
C LYS A 52 -1.64 -8.56 -5.91
N SER A 53 -1.14 -9.36 -6.84
CA SER A 53 -0.28 -8.91 -7.95
C SER A 53 1.02 -8.23 -7.51
N CYS A 54 1.90 -8.98 -6.84
CA CYS A 54 3.33 -8.72 -7.03
C CYS A 54 3.63 -9.23 -8.44
N GLU A 55 3.51 -8.36 -9.46
CA GLU A 55 3.83 -8.69 -10.85
C GLU A 55 5.34 -8.99 -11.04
N LEU A 56 6.14 -8.77 -10.00
CA LEU A 56 7.39 -9.47 -9.82
C LEU A 56 7.05 -10.89 -9.40
N GLY A 57 7.12 -11.82 -10.35
CA GLY A 57 7.28 -13.25 -10.07
C GLY A 57 8.55 -13.52 -9.26
N CYS A 58 8.58 -13.06 -8.01
CA CYS A 58 9.52 -13.47 -6.98
C CYS A 58 8.97 -14.73 -6.31
N PHE A 59 8.88 -15.79 -7.12
CA PHE A 59 9.38 -17.08 -6.66
C PHE A 59 10.91 -17.04 -6.67
#